data_AF-A0A3D3RIQ3-F1
#
_entry.id   AF-A0A3D3RIQ3-F1
#
_cell.length_a   1.000
_cell.length_b   1.000
_cell.length_c   1.000
_cell.angle_alpha   90.00
_cell.angle_beta   90.00
_cell.angle_gamma   90.00
#
_symmetry.space_group_name_H-M   'P 1'
#
loop_
_entity.id
_entity.type
_entity.pdbx_description
1 polymer ?
#
loop_
_entity_poly.entity_id
_entity_poly.type
_entity_poly.pdbx_seq_one_letter_code
_entity_poly.pdbx_strand_id
1 'polypeptide(L)'
;TESGLDKLIRASYSLLGLLSYLTAGEQEVRAWTITKGTKAPQAAGKIHSDFERGFIRADVVNYNDLVENGSMAAAREKGLVRSEGKEYVMQDGDVVLFKFNV
;
A
#
# COMPACT_ATOMS: atom_id res chain seq x y z
N THR A 1 -14.50 11.72 18.18
CA THR A 1 -15.88 11.40 17.73
C THR A 1 -15.92 11.59 16.23
N GLU A 2 -16.26 10.54 15.48
CA GLU A 2 -16.31 10.59 14.02
C GLU A 2 -17.73 10.90 13.53
N SER A 3 -17.87 11.61 12.40
CA SER A 3 -19.16 11.98 11.84
C SER A 3 -19.93 10.77 11.30
N GLY A 4 -21.26 10.89 11.19
CA GLY A 4 -22.09 9.85 10.56
C GLY A 4 -21.76 9.64 9.08
N LEU A 5 -21.32 10.70 8.38
CA LEU A 5 -20.92 10.65 6.98
C LEU A 5 -19.65 9.81 6.80
N ASP A 6 -18.64 10.01 7.63
CA ASP A 6 -17.38 9.25 7.52
C ASP A 6 -17.61 7.75 7.76
N LYS A 7 -18.49 7.41 8.72
CA LYS A 7 -18.91 6.03 8.94
C LYS A 7 -19.60 5.43 7.72
N LEU A 8 -20.48 6.19 7.07
CA LEU A 8 -21.16 5.75 5.84
C LEU A 8 -20.18 5.55 4.69
N ILE A 9 -19.22 6.46 4.50
CA ILE A 9 -18.17 6.35 3.47
C ILE A 9 -17.35 5.08 3.70
N ARG A 10 -16.86 4.85 4.93
CA ARG A 10 -16.08 3.65 5.26
C ARG A 10 -16.86 2.35 5.07
N ALA A 11 -18.11 2.33 5.52
CA ALA A 11 -18.98 1.17 5.34
C ALA A 11 -19.22 0.88 3.85
N SER A 12 -19.45 1.91 3.04
CA SER A 12 -19.67 1.77 1.59
C SER A 12 -18.39 1.31 0.87
N TYR A 13 -17.24 1.86 1.25
CA TYR A 13 -15.93 1.47 0.71
C TYR A 13 -15.62 0.00 0.98
N SER A 14 -15.84 -0.45 2.23
CA SER A 14 -15.69 -1.85 2.60
C SER A 14 -16.70 -2.76 1.89
N LEU A 15 -17.96 -2.31 1.74
CA LEU A 15 -19.03 -3.05 1.05
C LEU A 15 -18.68 -3.30 -0.43
N LEU A 16 -18.07 -2.31 -1.09
CA LEU A 16 -17.56 -2.45 -2.46
C LEU A 16 -16.31 -3.34 -2.57
N GLY A 17 -15.82 -3.90 -1.45
CA GLY A 17 -14.62 -4.73 -1.42
C GLY A 17 -13.35 -3.94 -1.72
N LEU A 18 -13.35 -2.63 -1.48
CA LEU A 18 -12.20 -1.76 -1.69
C LEU A 18 -11.32 -1.74 -0.43
N LEU A 19 -10.02 -1.55 -0.66
CA LEU A 19 -9.02 -1.31 0.37
C LEU A 19 -8.05 -0.22 -0.10
N SER A 20 -7.28 0.33 0.82
CA SER A 20 -6.31 1.38 0.53
C SER A 20 -4.90 0.93 0.90
N TYR A 21 -3.96 1.09 -0.03
CA TYR A 21 -2.54 1.06 0.28
C TYR A 21 -1.95 2.47 0.19
N LEU A 22 -0.78 2.67 0.76
CA LEU A 22 -0.12 3.96 0.89
C LEU A 22 1.22 3.95 0.16
N THR A 23 1.50 5.01 -0.58
CA THR A 23 2.86 5.37 -0.96
C THR A 23 3.31 6.54 -0.11
N ALA A 24 4.50 6.45 0.48
CA ALA A 24 5.09 7.51 1.29
C ALA A 24 6.49 7.85 0.75
N GLY A 25 6.59 8.99 0.06
CA GLY A 25 7.85 9.60 -0.37
C GLY A 25 8.04 10.97 0.27
N GLU A 26 9.22 11.56 0.09
CA GLU A 26 9.57 12.88 0.64
C GLU A 26 8.64 13.99 0.12
N GLN A 27 8.22 13.89 -1.14
CA GLN A 27 7.37 14.91 -1.79
C GLN A 27 5.88 14.63 -1.68
N GLU A 28 5.47 13.36 -1.59
CA GLU A 28 4.06 12.97 -1.63
C GLU A 28 3.79 11.77 -0.74
N VAL A 29 2.70 11.88 0.03
CA VAL A 29 2.06 10.74 0.70
C VAL A 29 0.66 10.59 0.12
N ARG A 30 0.32 9.40 -0.36
CA ARG A 30 -0.94 9.15 -1.06
C ARG A 30 -1.54 7.80 -0.73
N ALA A 31 -2.86 7.79 -0.59
CA ALA A 31 -3.67 6.57 -0.54
C ALA A 31 -4.18 6.19 -1.94
N TRP A 32 -4.02 4.92 -2.28
CA TRP A 32 -4.44 4.34 -3.56
C TRP A 32 -5.53 3.30 -3.32
N THR A 33 -6.65 3.46 -4.01
CA THR A 33 -7.78 2.54 -3.95
C THR A 33 -7.58 1.35 -4.88
N ILE A 34 -7.71 0.14 -4.32
CA ILE A 34 -7.71 -1.12 -5.06
C ILE A 34 -8.81 -2.04 -4.53
N THR A 35 -9.15 -3.08 -5.29
CA THR A 35 -10.07 -4.13 -4.84
C THR A 35 -9.32 -5.19 -4.04
N LYS A 36 -9.98 -5.81 -3.06
CA LYS A 36 -9.47 -6.98 -2.35
C LYS A 36 -9.01 -8.06 -3.34
N GLY A 37 -7.86 -8.66 -3.08
CA GLY A 37 -7.24 -9.65 -3.98
C GLY A 37 -6.31 -9.07 -5.05
N THR A 38 -6.19 -7.74 -5.17
CA THR A 38 -5.24 -7.11 -6.10
C THR A 38 -3.81 -7.48 -5.73
N LYS A 39 -3.02 -7.96 -6.71
CA LYS A 39 -1.60 -8.30 -6.51
C LYS A 39 -0.70 -7.08 -6.60
N ALA A 40 0.50 -7.17 -6.02
CA ALA A 40 1.47 -6.07 -5.99
C ALA A 40 1.78 -5.43 -7.36
N PRO A 41 1.95 -6.17 -8.47
CA PRO A 41 2.17 -5.55 -9.79
C PRO A 41 0.97 -4.72 -10.26
N GLN A 42 -0.25 -5.21 -10.05
CA GLN A 42 -1.48 -4.53 -10.43
C GLN A 42 -1.70 -3.27 -9.58
N ALA A 43 -1.33 -3.33 -8.30
CA ALA A 43 -1.35 -2.18 -7.40
C ALA A 43 -0.36 -1.11 -7.87
N ALA A 44 0.85 -1.49 -8.27
CA ALA A 44 1.81 -0.58 -8.89
C ALA A 44 1.27 0.04 -10.20
N GLY A 45 0.53 -0.76 -10.98
CA GLY A 45 -0.19 -0.33 -12.19
C GLY A 45 -1.20 0.81 -11.97
N LYS A 46 -1.75 0.95 -10.75
CA LYS A 46 -2.62 2.09 -10.40
C LYS A 46 -1.87 3.42 -10.37
N ILE A 47 -0.57 3.39 -10.09
CA ILE A 47 0.28 4.58 -10.14
C ILE A 47 0.61 4.90 -11.59
N HIS A 48 1.10 3.90 -12.33
CA HIS A 48 1.39 4.01 -13.75
C HIS A 48 1.45 2.62 -14.40
N SER A 49 0.93 2.47 -15.62
CA SER A 49 0.90 1.17 -16.32
C SER A 49 2.28 0.57 -16.59
N ASP A 50 3.32 1.40 -16.72
CA ASP A 50 4.71 0.93 -16.85
C ASP A 50 5.21 0.23 -15.59
N PHE A 51 4.75 0.62 -14.41
CA PHE A 51 5.22 0.00 -13.16
C PHE A 51 4.71 -1.42 -13.02
N GLU A 52 3.52 -1.71 -13.54
CA GLU A 52 2.99 -3.08 -13.60
C GLU A 52 3.81 -3.95 -14.54
N ARG A 53 4.13 -3.45 -15.74
CA ARG A 53 4.95 -4.16 -16.74
C ARG A 53 6.38 -4.39 -16.25
N GLY A 54 6.98 -3.34 -15.68
CA GLY A 54 8.34 -3.32 -15.18
C GLY A 54 8.52 -3.87 -13.76
N PHE A 55 7.46 -4.38 -13.13
CA PHE A 55 7.48 -4.76 -11.71
C PHE A 55 8.57 -5.81 -11.42
N ILE A 56 9.42 -5.49 -10.44
CA ILE A 56 10.44 -6.40 -9.90
C ILE A 56 9.95 -6.96 -8.56
N ARG A 57 9.65 -6.08 -7.60
CA ARG A 57 9.24 -6.41 -6.23
C ARG A 57 8.63 -5.20 -5.53
N ALA A 58 8.04 -5.42 -4.36
CA ALA A 58 7.49 -4.38 -3.49
C ALA A 58 8.12 -4.49 -2.09
N ASP A 59 8.69 -3.41 -1.58
CA ASP A 59 9.04 -3.32 -0.16
C ASP A 59 7.81 -2.84 0.60
N VAL A 60 7.25 -3.69 1.46
CA VAL A 60 5.95 -3.49 2.13
C VAL A 60 6.13 -3.52 3.64
N VAL A 61 5.47 -2.61 4.34
CA VAL A 61 5.32 -2.61 5.80
C VAL A 61 3.88 -2.25 6.17
N ASN A 62 3.37 -2.76 7.28
CA ASN A 62 2.06 -2.33 7.77
C ASN A 62 2.12 -0.88 8.25
N TYR A 63 1.05 -0.11 8.03
CA TYR A 63 0.95 1.28 8.49
C TYR A 63 1.26 1.45 9.98
N ASN A 64 0.71 0.59 10.85
CA ASN A 64 0.92 0.72 12.29
C ASN A 64 2.39 0.53 12.65
N ASP A 65 3.02 -0.51 12.09
CA ASP A 65 4.45 -0.77 12.26
C ASP A 65 5.29 0.41 11.76
N LEU A 66 4.93 1.02 10.63
CA LEU A 66 5.66 2.19 10.13
C LEU A 66 5.54 3.38 11.08
N VAL A 67 4.34 3.67 11.58
CA VAL A 67 4.09 4.81 12.49
C VAL A 67 4.81 4.60 13.82
N GLU A 68 4.74 3.41 14.39
CA GLU A 68 5.41 3.06 15.65
C GLU A 68 6.95 3.18 15.57
N ASN A 69 7.50 2.96 14.37
CA ASN A 69 8.95 3.02 14.13
C ASN A 69 9.42 4.33 13.51
N GLY A 70 8.50 5.21 13.09
CA GLY A 70 8.75 6.55 12.55
C GLY A 70 9.30 6.60 11.13
N SER A 71 9.92 5.54 10.60
CA SER A 71 10.43 5.52 9.22
C SER A 71 10.56 4.11 8.64
N MET A 72 10.57 4.04 7.29
CA MET A 72 10.84 2.80 6.55
C MET A 72 12.23 2.22 6.89
N ALA A 73 13.22 3.08 7.15
CA ALA A 73 14.57 2.66 7.52
C ALA A 73 14.58 1.98 8.89
N ALA A 74 13.99 2.63 9.91
CA ALA A 74 13.90 2.07 11.26
C ALA A 74 13.07 0.78 11.30
N ALA A 75 11.95 0.72 10.57
CA ALA A 75 11.15 -0.50 10.45
C ALA A 75 11.93 -1.64 9.76
N ARG A 76 12.77 -1.31 8.77
CA ARG A 76 13.61 -2.30 8.08
C ARG A 76 14.70 -2.86 8.98
N GLU A 77 15.36 -2.03 9.79
CA GLU A 77 16.38 -2.46 10.75
C GLU A 77 15.82 -3.47 11.78
N LYS A 78 14.52 -3.36 12.08
CA LYS A 78 13.79 -4.31 12.95
C LYS A 78 13.21 -5.51 12.22
N GLY A 79 13.44 -5.64 10.91
CA GLY A 79 12.95 -6.77 10.11
C GLY A 79 11.45 -6.74 9.79
N LEU A 80 10.78 -5.59 9.94
CA LEU A 80 9.34 -5.46 9.71
C LEU A 80 8.99 -5.17 8.24
N VAL A 81 9.94 -4.62 7.48
CA VAL A 81 9.76 -4.39 6.04
C VAL A 81 10.01 -5.69 5.28
N ARG A 82 8.98 -6.17 4.58
CA ARG A 82 9.01 -7.38 3.75
C ARG A 82 9.28 -7.03 2.31
N SER A 83 10.10 -7.84 1.63
CA SER A 83 10.33 -7.74 0.19
C SER A 83 9.44 -8.75 -0.52
N GLU A 84 8.34 -8.28 -1.07
CA GLU A 84 7.26 -9.09 -1.62
C GLU A 84 7.33 -9.20 -3.14
N GLY A 85 6.98 -10.38 -3.66
CA GLY A 85 7.03 -10.73 -5.08
C GLY A 85 5.73 -10.47 -5.84
N LYS A 86 5.67 -10.93 -7.09
CA LYS A 86 4.51 -10.73 -8.00
C LYS A 86 3.21 -11.35 -7.49
N GLU A 87 3.31 -12.40 -6.68
CA GLU A 87 2.16 -13.13 -6.14
C GLU A 87 1.62 -12.54 -4.84
N TYR A 88 2.29 -11.54 -4.27
CA TYR A 88 1.82 -10.90 -3.05
C TYR A 88 0.48 -10.19 -3.29
N VAL A 89 -0.50 -10.54 -2.48
CA VAL A 89 -1.81 -9.90 -2.45
C VAL A 89 -1.73 -8.75 -1.47
N MET A 90 -1.98 -7.53 -1.96
CA MET A 90 -1.93 -6.32 -1.14
C MET A 90 -2.92 -6.40 0.02
N GLN A 91 -2.52 -5.86 1.17
CA GLN A 91 -3.34 -5.76 2.36
C GLN A 91 -3.74 -4.29 2.61
N ASP A 92 -4.85 -4.11 3.31
CA ASP A 92 -5.30 -2.77 3.71
C ASP A 92 -4.28 -2.12 4.66
N GLY A 93 -3.95 -0.87 4.41
CA GLY A 93 -2.94 -0.12 5.17
C GLY A 93 -1.49 -0.53 4.87
N ASP A 94 -1.23 -1.33 3.84
CA ASP A 94 0.15 -1.56 3.38
C ASP A 94 0.78 -0.23 2.96
N VAL A 95 1.94 0.09 3.52
CA VAL A 95 2.81 1.15 3.03
C VAL A 95 3.88 0.52 2.16
N VAL A 96 3.95 0.96 0.90
CA VAL A 96 4.72 0.25 -0.13
C VAL A 96 5.66 1.17 -0.91
N LEU A 97 6.84 0.64 -1.19
CA LEU A 97 7.78 1.15 -2.17
C LEU A 97 7.96 0.11 -3.28
N PHE A 98 7.40 0.39 -4.46
CA PHE A 98 7.55 -0.46 -5.63
C PHE A 98 8.94 -0.31 -6.25
N LYS A 99 9.56 -1.45 -6.61
CA LYS A 99 10.78 -1.51 -7.41
C LYS A 99 10.40 -2.02 -8.80
N PHE A 100 10.73 -1.26 -9.82
CA PHE A 100 10.44 -1.57 -11.22
C PHE A 100 11.63 -1.18 -12.09
N ASN A 101 11.73 -1.80 -13.26
CA ASN A 101 12.64 -1.37 -14.32
C ASN A 101 11.84 -0.72 -15.43
N VAL A 102 12.38 0.37 -15.97
CA VAL A 102 11.82 1.08 -17.14
C VAL A 102 12.63 0.69 -18.37
#